data_AF-A0A950AT17-F1
#
_entry.id   AF-A0A950AT17-F1
#
_cell.length_a   1.000
_cell.length_b   1.000
_cell.length_c   1.000
_cell.angle_alpha   90.00
_cell.angle_beta   90.00
_cell.angle_gamma   90.00
#
_symmetry.space_group_name_H-M   'P 1'
#
loop_
_entity.id
_entity.type
_entity.pdbx_description
1 polymer ?
#
loop_
_entity_poly.entity_id
_entity_poly.type
_entity_poly.pdbx_seq_one_letter_code
_entity_poly.pdbx_strand_id
1 'polypeptide(L)' 'MDDLARFWCQNPDCIRYGQRNAGNLSVCARYGKLNLIRLLDCNACTDRFSERKGTAFFHCHRPEEKARSVLDHLAEGNG' A
#
# COMPACT_ATOMS: atom_id res chain seq x y z
N MET A 1 0.75 -6.21 -20.88
CA MET A 1 1.56 -6.08 -19.65
C MET A 1 0.64 -5.73 -18.50
N ASP A 2 0.89 -6.23 -17.29
CA ASP A 2 0.10 -5.85 -16.11
C ASP A 2 0.44 -4.41 -15.72
N ASP A 3 -0.55 -3.53 -15.70
CA ASP A 3 -0.37 -2.12 -15.32
C ASP A 3 -0.22 -2.00 -13.80
N LEU A 4 1.04 -2.00 -13.35
CA LEU A 4 1.40 -1.98 -11.92
C LEU A 4 1.83 -0.60 -11.41
N ALA A 5 1.89 0.41 -12.28
CA ALA A 5 2.36 1.76 -11.95
C ALA A 5 1.53 2.44 -10.84
N ARG A 6 0.26 2.03 -10.70
CA ARG A 6 -0.65 2.53 -9.66
C ARG A 6 -0.45 1.90 -8.29
N PHE A 7 0.30 0.81 -8.18
CA PHE A 7 0.53 0.10 -6.93
C PHE A 7 1.90 0.47 -6.34
N TRP A 8 2.02 0.28 -5.03
CA TRP A 8 3.25 0.46 -4.27
C TRP A 8 3.34 -0.61 -3.18
N CYS A 9 4.53 -0.83 -2.64
CA CYS A 9 4.69 -1.74 -1.51
C CYS A 9 3.99 -1.17 -0.28
N GLN A 10 3.16 -2.00 0.36
CA GLN A 10 2.39 -1.64 1.56
C GLN A 10 3.06 -2.06 2.86
N ASN A 11 4.26 -2.66 2.78
CA ASN A 11 5.04 -3.04 3.95
C ASN A 11 5.85 -1.81 4.44
N PRO A 12 5.54 -1.24 5.62
CA PRO A 12 6.24 -0.05 6.15
C PRO A 12 7.73 -0.30 6.42
N ASP A 13 8.14 -1.55 6.63
CA ASP A 13 9.54 -1.95 6.82
C ASP A 13 10.30 -2.09 5.49
N CYS A 14 9.63 -1.94 4.34
CA CYS A 14 10.27 -2.05 3.04
C CYS A 14 10.99 -0.75 2.63
N ILE A 15 12.21 -0.87 2.10
CA ILE A 15 12.95 0.27 1.51
C ILE A 15 12.22 0.94 0.33
N ARG A 16 11.29 0.21 -0.31
CA ARG A 16 10.44 0.69 -1.41
C ARG A 16 9.02 1.03 -0.94
N TYR A 17 8.79 1.17 0.37
CA TYR A 17 7.49 1.56 0.91
C TYR A 17 7.02 2.89 0.31
N GLY A 18 5.76 2.93 -0.15
CA GLY A 18 5.15 4.13 -0.74
C GLY A 18 5.69 4.55 -2.11
N GLN A 19 6.70 3.86 -2.67
CA GLN A 19 7.24 4.18 -4.00
C GLN A 19 6.36 3.58 -5.10
N ARG A 20 5.83 4.45 -5.97
CA ARG A 20 5.03 4.06 -7.14
C ARG A 20 5.92 3.77 -8.33
N ASN A 21 5.51 2.84 -9.18
CA ASN A 21 6.21 2.49 -10.42
C ASN A 21 7.71 2.19 -10.24
N ALA A 22 8.12 1.71 -9.06
CA ALA A 22 9.53 1.44 -8.76
C ALA A 22 10.03 0.10 -9.36
N GLY A 23 9.22 -0.57 -10.17
CA GLY A 23 9.55 -1.86 -10.81
C GLY A 23 9.76 -3.01 -9.81
N ASN A 24 9.46 -2.81 -8.53
CA ASN A 24 9.67 -3.80 -7.47
C ASN A 24 8.49 -4.78 -7.33
N LEU A 25 7.34 -4.49 -7.96
CA LEU A 25 6.13 -5.30 -7.83
C LEU A 25 5.95 -6.23 -9.03
N SER A 26 5.61 -7.49 -8.74
CA SER A 26 5.29 -8.52 -9.72
C SER A 26 3.96 -9.21 -9.38
N VAL A 27 3.26 -9.75 -10.37
CA VAL A 27 2.04 -10.56 -10.11
C VAL A 27 2.45 -12.01 -9.88
N CYS A 28 2.36 -12.49 -8.64
CA CYS A 28 2.71 -13.87 -8.30
C CYS A 28 1.57 -14.85 -8.53
N ALA A 29 0.32 -14.41 -8.31
CA ALA A 29 -0.86 -15.25 -8.51
C ALA A 29 -2.07 -14.40 -8.85
N ARG A 30 -3.14 -15.05 -9.34
CA ARG A 30 -4.45 -14.45 -9.54
C ARG A 30 -5.51 -15.32 -8.87
N TYR A 31 -6.49 -14.71 -8.23
CA TYR A 31 -7.52 -15.41 -7.46
C TYR A 31 -8.89 -14.73 -7.55
N GLY A 32 -9.91 -15.39 -6.98
CA GLY A 32 -11.32 -14.99 -7.01
C GLY A 32 -12.13 -15.76 -8.05
N LYS A 33 -13.46 -15.57 -8.05
CA LYS A 33 -14.42 -16.33 -8.88
C LYS A 33 -14.10 -16.30 -10.39
N LEU A 34 -13.39 -15.28 -10.85
CA LEU A 34 -12.97 -15.08 -12.23
C LEU A 34 -11.45 -14.86 -12.37
N ASN A 35 -10.64 -15.14 -11.34
CA ASN A 35 -9.20 -14.85 -11.33
C ASN A 35 -8.84 -13.40 -11.70
N LEU A 36 -9.72 -12.46 -11.35
CA LEU A 36 -9.56 -11.03 -11.63
C LEU A 36 -8.72 -10.31 -10.58
N ILE A 37 -8.48 -10.92 -9.42
CA ILE A 37 -7.76 -10.30 -8.32
C ILE A 37 -6.31 -10.76 -8.38
N ARG A 38 -5.39 -9.82 -8.60
CA ARG A 38 -3.95 -10.10 -8.61
C ARG A 38 -3.39 -10.08 -7.19
N LEU A 39 -2.56 -11.07 -6.91
CA LEU A 39 -1.66 -11.11 -5.78
C LEU A 39 -0.33 -10.53 -6.21
N LEU A 40 0.00 -9.37 -5.66
CA LEU A 40 1.25 -8.66 -5.89
C LEU A 40 2.31 -9.15 -4.93
N ASP A 41 3.52 -9.32 -5.43
CA ASP A 41 4.72 -9.69 -4.71
C ASP A 41 5.74 -8.55 -4.86
N CYS A 42 6.34 -8.14 -3.76
CA CYS A 42 7.40 -7.14 -3.76
C CYS A 42 8.77 -7.82 -3.76
N ASN A 43 9.51 -7.74 -4.86
CA ASN A 43 10.86 -8.31 -4.96
C ASN A 43 11.88 -7.68 -3.99
N ALA A 44 11.56 -6.52 -3.40
CA ALA A 44 12.46 -5.83 -2.46
C ALA A 44 12.33 -6.33 -1.01
N CYS A 45 11.17 -6.84 -0.60
CA CYS A 45 10.94 -7.36 0.76
C CYS A 45 10.30 -8.75 0.80
N THR A 46 9.99 -9.32 -0.36
CA THR A 46 9.30 -10.61 -0.55
C THR A 46 7.91 -10.67 0.09
N ASP A 47 7.35 -9.51 0.45
CA ASP A 47 6.01 -9.40 1.00
C ASP A 47 4.96 -9.53 -0.11
N ARG A 48 3.87 -10.23 0.20
CA ARG A 48 2.78 -10.51 -0.75
C ARG A 48 1.49 -9.86 -0.28
N PHE A 49 0.84 -9.15 -1.17
CA PHE A 49 -0.40 -8.45 -0.88
C PHE A 49 -1.37 -8.44 -2.05
N SER A 50 -2.67 -8.43 -1.73
CA SER A 50 -3.71 -8.28 -2.74
C SER A 50 -3.62 -6.91 -3.40
N GLU A 51 -3.88 -6.83 -4.71
CA GLU A 51 -4.07 -5.54 -5.39
C GLU A 51 -5.21 -4.71 -4.80
N ARG A 52 -6.13 -5.32 -4.03
CA ARG A 52 -7.22 -4.65 -3.33
C ARG A 52 -6.82 -4.07 -1.97
N LYS A 53 -5.73 -4.56 -1.38
CA LYS A 53 -5.16 -4.05 -0.12
C LYS A 53 -4.82 -2.57 -0.37
N GLY A 54 -5.33 -1.63 0.43
CA GLY A 54 -5.12 -0.19 0.23
C GLY A 54 -6.13 0.55 -0.66
N THR A 55 -7.13 -0.13 -1.22
CA THR A 55 -8.33 0.58 -1.74
C THR A 55 -9.20 1.07 -0.59
N ALA A 56 -9.96 2.15 -0.78
CA ALA A 56 -10.82 2.76 0.27
C ALA A 56 -11.78 1.76 0.96
N PHE A 57 -12.04 0.60 0.33
CA PHE A 57 -12.84 -0.49 0.89
C PHE A 57 -12.11 -1.38 1.91
N PHE A 58 -10.80 -1.21 2.15
CA PHE A 58 -10.02 -2.05 3.06
C PHE A 58 -9.66 -1.37 4.39
N HIS A 59 -9.96 -0.08 4.56
CA HIS A 59 -9.45 0.73 5.68
C HIS A 59 -10.37 0.83 6.92
N CYS A 60 -11.38 -0.03 7.06
CA CYS A 60 -12.27 -0.01 8.23
C CYS A 60 -11.85 -0.96 9.37
N HIS A 61 -10.62 -1.50 9.39
CA HIS A 61 -10.25 -2.40 10.48
C HIS A 61 -8.79 -2.24 10.98
N ARG A 62 -8.65 -1.26 11.89
CA ARG A 62 -7.73 -1.19 13.06
C ARG A 62 -6.24 -0.86 12.80
N PRO A 63 -5.47 -0.40 13.82
CA PRO A 63 -5.82 0.18 15.13
C PRO A 63 -5.08 1.51 15.44
N GLU A 64 -5.53 2.15 16.51
CA GLU A 64 -5.28 3.52 17.00
C GLU A 64 -3.89 3.84 17.60
N GLU A 65 -2.74 3.35 17.09
CA GLU A 65 -1.47 3.56 17.85
C GLU A 65 -0.43 4.52 17.24
N LYS A 66 -0.53 4.94 15.97
CA LYS A 66 0.49 5.86 15.39
C LYS A 66 -0.08 6.99 14.54
N ALA A 67 -1.24 7.53 14.92
CA ALA A 67 -1.70 8.85 14.47
C ALA A 67 -1.14 9.99 15.35
N ARG A 68 0.06 9.80 15.93
CA ARG A 68 0.66 10.75 16.87
C ARG A 68 1.80 11.53 16.23
N SER A 69 1.57 12.12 15.05
CA SER A 69 2.49 13.13 14.47
C SER A 69 1.92 13.88 13.26
N VAL A 70 0.61 14.18 13.21
CA VAL A 70 0.07 14.91 12.03
C VAL A 70 -0.64 16.22 12.36
N LEU A 71 -0.98 16.55 13.62
CA LEU A 71 -1.89 17.69 13.85
C LEU A 71 -1.61 18.63 15.04
N ASP A 72 -0.39 18.70 15.59
CA ASP A 72 -0.14 19.67 16.69
C ASP A 72 0.83 20.80 16.36
N HIS A 73 1.53 20.79 15.23
CA HIS A 73 2.47 21.88 14.88
C HIS A 73 2.21 22.45 13.48
N LEU A 74 0.95 22.82 13.22
CA LEU A 74 0.62 23.78 12.17
C LEU A 74 0.15 25.08 12.81
N ALA A 75 1.15 25.90 13.08
CA ALA A 75 1.13 27.36 12.95
C ALA A 75 0.08 28.15 13.75
N GLU A 76 0.60 28.79 14.78
CA GLU A 76 0.17 30.08 15.32
C GLU A 76 -0.36 31.03 14.23
N GLY A 77 -1.52 31.61 14.47
CA GLY A 77 -2.14 32.61 13.60
C GLY A 77 -3.22 33.40 14.35
N ASN A 78 -2.77 34.34 15.17
CA ASN A 78 -3.57 35.31 15.90
C ASN A 78 -4.37 36.20 14.91
N GLY A 79 -5.67 36.35 15.14
CA GLY A 79 -6.57 37.28 14.45
C GLY A 79 -7.74 37.64 15.36
#